data_AF-A0A8T4NGG1-F1
#
_entry.id   AF-A0A8T4NGG1-F1
#
_cell.length_a   1.000
_cell.length_b   1.000
_cell.length_c   1.000
_cell.angle_alpha   90.00
_cell.angle_beta   90.00
_cell.angle_gamma   90.00
#
_symmetry.space_group_name_H-M   'P 1'
#
loop_
_entity.id
_entity.type
_entity.pdbx_description
1 polymer ?
#
loop_
_entity_poly.entity_id
_entity_poly.type
_entity_poly.pdbx_seq_one_letter_code
_entity_poly.pdbx_strand_id
1 'polypeptide(L)' 'MKKNASDFKPGDTIVIGGEKLKVIGVEISDIGKQGTKKCRIEAQKQNEEKIVIIRPADYPFESS' A
#
# COMPACT_ATOMS: atom_id res chain seq x y z
N MET A 1 6.92 9.43 7.98
CA MET A 1 5.61 9.61 8.67
C MET A 1 4.82 8.31 8.58
N LYS A 2 4.03 7.94 9.60
CA LYS A 2 3.16 6.76 9.50
C LYS A 2 1.90 7.15 8.71
N LYS A 3 1.70 6.56 7.54
CA LYS A 3 0.45 6.68 6.75
C LYS A 3 -0.27 5.34 6.80
N ASN A 4 -1.59 5.35 6.86
CA ASN A 4 -2.34 4.09 6.80
C ASN A 4 -2.31 3.55 5.37
N ALA A 5 -2.52 2.23 5.22
CA ALA A 5 -2.61 1.60 3.91
C ALA A 5 -3.67 2.28 3.00
N SER A 6 -4.77 2.75 3.59
CA SER A 6 -5.83 3.47 2.89
C SER A 6 -5.49 4.89 2.42
N ASP A 7 -4.43 5.49 2.98
CA ASP A 7 -4.04 6.87 2.65
C ASP A 7 -3.10 6.96 1.44
N PHE A 8 -2.63 5.83 0.92
CA PHE A 8 -1.79 5.82 -0.27
C PHE A 8 -2.58 6.06 -1.53
N LYS A 9 -1.99 6.84 -2.43
CA LYS A 9 -2.52 7.09 -3.77
C LYS A 9 -1.48 6.65 -4.82
N PRO A 10 -1.93 6.29 -6.04
CA PRO A 10 -1.01 6.08 -7.15
C PRO A 10 -0.17 7.35 -7.36
N GLY A 11 1.15 7.18 -7.38
CA GLY A 11 2.14 8.26 -7.42
C GLY A 11 2.85 8.54 -6.09
N ASP A 12 2.30 8.10 -4.95
CA ASP A 12 3.01 8.17 -3.66
C ASP A 12 4.25 7.25 -3.65
N THR A 13 5.21 7.59 -2.80
CA THR A 13 6.35 6.72 -2.51
C THR A 13 6.18 6.10 -1.13
N ILE A 14 6.21 4.77 -1.06
CA ILE A 14 6.15 4.00 0.18
C ILE A 14 7.51 3.39 0.47
N VAL A 15 7.83 3.23 1.75
CA VAL A 15 9.05 2.53 2.16
C VAL A 15 8.65 1.22 2.81
N ILE A 16 9.07 0.10 2.22
CA ILE A 16 8.83 -1.24 2.77
C ILE A 16 10.18 -1.92 2.91
N GLY A 17 10.54 -2.31 4.14
CA GLY A 17 11.81 -2.99 4.40
C GLY A 17 13.05 -2.16 4.07
N GLY A 18 12.95 -0.84 4.06
CA GLY A 18 14.04 0.08 3.69
C GLY A 18 14.12 0.41 2.20
N GLU A 19 13.28 -0.21 1.36
CA GLU A 19 13.24 0.08 -0.08
C GLU A 19 12.14 1.09 -0.43
N LYS A 20 12.50 2.10 -1.23
CA LYS A 20 11.57 3.09 -1.77
C LYS A 20 10.84 2.51 -2.98
N LEU A 21 9.52 2.51 -2.88
CA LEU A 21 8.61 1.89 -3.83
C LEU A 21 7.61 2.93 -4.30
N LYS A 22 7.38 3.00 -5.60
CA LYS A 22 6.41 3.94 -6.17
C LYS A 22 5.06 3.25 -6.31
N VAL A 23 4.02 3.76 -5.68
CA VAL A 23 2.66 3.21 -5.80
C VAL A 23 2.16 3.44 -7.21
N ILE A 24 1.76 2.36 -7.89
CA ILE A 24 1.17 2.37 -9.23
C ILE A 24 -0.35 2.32 -9.14
N GLY A 25 -0.88 1.61 -8.14
CA GLY A 25 -2.32 1.40 -7.98
C GLY A 25 -2.67 1.08 -6.53
N VAL A 26 -3.87 1.48 -6.10
CA VAL A 26 -4.42 1.12 -4.80
C VAL A 26 -5.85 0.66 -5.01
N GLU A 27 -6.13 -0.57 -4.61
CA GLU A 27 -7.45 -1.17 -4.67
C GLU A 27 -7.92 -1.47 -3.25
N ILE A 28 -9.05 -0.91 -2.86
CA ILE A 28 -9.64 -1.13 -1.54
C ILE A 28 -10.84 -2.05 -1.74
N SER A 29 -10.80 -3.21 -1.09
CA SER A 29 -11.88 -4.19 -1.14
C SER A 29 -12.65 -4.24 0.17
N ASP A 30 -13.97 -4.04 0.10
CA ASP A 30 -14.93 -4.13 1.21
C ASP A 30 -15.44 -5.58 1.44
N ILE A 31 -14.57 -6.59 1.36
CA ILE A 31 -14.95 -8.02 1.40
C ILE A 31 -15.10 -8.55 2.85
N GLY A 32 -15.00 -7.69 3.86
CA GLY A 32 -15.08 -8.10 5.26
C GLY A 32 -16.53 -8.29 5.74
N LYS A 33 -16.92 -9.53 6.05
CA LYS A 33 -18.17 -9.87 6.81
C LYS A 33 -18.27 -9.18 8.19
N GLN A 34 -17.20 -8.51 8.64
CA GLN A 34 -17.09 -7.72 9.88
C GLN A 34 -16.41 -6.34 9.64
N GLY A 35 -16.61 -5.71 8.48
CA GLY A 35 -16.18 -4.31 8.25
C GLY A 35 -14.67 -4.07 8.12
N THR A 36 -13.83 -5.11 8.18
CA THR A 36 -12.39 -4.96 7.95
C THR A 36 -12.10 -4.82 6.45
N LYS A 37 -11.82 -3.59 6.02
CA LYS A 37 -11.41 -3.26 4.65
C LYS A 37 -10.02 -3.81 4.38
N LYS A 38 -9.85 -4.49 3.25
CA LYS A 38 -8.53 -4.90 2.76
C LYS A 38 -8.04 -3.89 1.74
N CYS A 39 -6.82 -3.42 1.91
CA CYS A 39 -6.14 -2.55 0.97
C CYS A 39 -5.08 -3.36 0.22
N ARG A 40 -5.17 -3.32 -1.11
CA ARG A 40 -4.23 -3.92 -2.04
C ARG A 40 -3.47 -2.76 -2.70
N ILE A 41 -2.20 -2.62 -2.35
CA ILE A 41 -1.31 -1.59 -2.86
C ILE A 41 -0.39 -2.26 -3.88
N GLU A 42 -0.44 -1.81 -5.12
CA GLU A 42 0.52 -2.18 -6.16
C GLU A 42 1.61 -1.12 -6.21
N ALA A 43 2.86 -1.51 -5.99
CA ALA A 43 4.00 -0.62 -6.01
C ALA A 43 5.12 -1.15 -6.92
N GLN A 44 5.87 -0.26 -7.55
CA GLN A 44 7.01 -0.55 -8.42
C GLN A 44 8.33 -0.20 -7.74
N LYS A 45 9.33 -1.06 -7.86
CA LYS A 45 10.73 -0.75 -7.57
C LYS A 45 11.39 -0.01 -8.73
N GLN A 46 12.57 0.57 -8.46
CA GLN A 46 13.45 1.11 -9.52
C GLN A 46 13.88 0.06 -10.55
N ASN A 47 13.94 -1.22 -10.18
CA ASN A 47 14.25 -2.33 -11.10
C ASN A 47 13.03 -2.84 -11.90
N GLU A 48 11.97 -2.03 -12.03
CA GLU A 48 10.69 -2.40 -12.68
C GLU A 48 9.92 -3.57 -12.04
N GLU A 49 10.42 -4.18 -10.96
CA GLU A 49 9.71 -5.19 -10.20
C GLU A 49 8.42 -4.61 -9.60
N LYS A 50 7.30 -5.28 -9.86
CA LYS A 50 5.98 -4.96 -9.30
C LYS A 50 5.75 -5.78 -8.05
N ILE A 51 5.37 -5.12 -6.97
CA ILE A 51 5.04 -5.72 -5.70
C ILE A 51 3.59 -5.42 -5.38
N VAL A 52 2.85 -6.46 -5.05
CA VAL A 52 1.46 -6.34 -4.59
C VAL A 52 1.45 -6.58 -3.09
N ILE A 53 1.05 -5.59 -2.34
CA ILE A 53 0.97 -5.65 -0.88
C ILE A 53 -0.50 -5.67 -0.49
N ILE A 54 -0.95 -6.77 0.11
CA ILE A 54 -2.31 -6.92 0.60
C ILE A 54 -2.26 -6.85 2.13
N ARG A 55 -2.82 -5.77 2.68
CA ARG A 55 -2.87 -5.54 4.13
C ARG A 55 -4.24 -4.96 4.53
N PRO A 56 -4.61 -5.02 5.82
CA PRO A 56 -5.78 -4.29 6.32
C PRO A 56 -5.65 -2.78 6.05
N ALA A 57 -6.75 -2.08 5.81
CA ALA A 57 -6.75 -0.63 5.59
C ALA A 57 -6.14 0.15 6.79
N ASP A 58 -6.37 -0.36 8.01
CA ASP A 58 -5.85 0.19 9.26
C ASP A 58 -4.36 -0.14 9.52
N TYR A 59 -3.70 -0.84 8.59
CA TYR A 59 -2.31 -1.23 8.80
C TYR A 59 -1.39 0.00 8.65
N PRO A 60 -0.57 0.33 9.67
CA PRO A 60 0.34 1.46 9.61
C PRO A 60 1.53 1.15 8.71
N PHE A 61 1.76 1.99 7.70
CA PHE A 61 2.92 1.94 6.81
C PHE A 61 3.85 3.12 7.06
N GLU A 62 5.14 2.88 6.80
CA GLU A 62 6.13 3.95 6.73
C GLU A 62 6.03 4.65 5.35
N SER A 63 5.73 5.94 5.38
CA SER A 63 5.80 6.84 4.24
C SER A 63 7.00 7.77 4.39
N SER A 64 7.73 7.99 3.29
CA SER A 64 8.85 8.92 3.21
C SER A 64 8.50 10.17 2.43
#